data_AF-A0A7C6IWQ3-F1
#
_entry.id   AF-A0A7C6IWQ3-F1
#
_cell.length_a   1.000
_cell.length_b   1.000
_cell.length_c   1.000
_cell.angle_alpha   90.00
_cell.angle_beta   90.00
_cell.angle_gamma   90.00
#
_symmetry.space_group_name_H-M   'P 1'
#
loop_
_entity.id
_entity.type
_entity.pdbx_description
1 polymer ?
#
loop_
_entity_poly.entity_id
_entity_poly.type
_entity_poly.pdbx_seq_one_letter_code
_entity_poly.pdbx_strand_id
1 'polypeptide(L)'
;KCMHEFVISLENLKKEKGVTALDIAKAMLDYGIHPPTMYFPLIIHEALMVEPTETETKETLDEVIAIYKEIYQEAIDHPETMQEFPRKAFIGRPDEVTAARNPVLRYKYKLE
;
A
#
# COMPACT_ATOMS: atom_id res chain seq x y z
N LYS A 1 8.22 -20.53 -13.49
CA LYS A 1 7.25 -19.73 -14.29
C LYS A 1 6.18 -19.23 -13.34
N CYS A 2 5.82 -17.96 -13.44
CA CYS A 2 4.67 -17.36 -12.75
C CYS A 2 3.37 -17.94 -13.33
N MET A 3 2.34 -18.11 -12.49
CA MET A 3 1.00 -18.52 -12.92
C MET A 3 0.10 -17.27 -12.99
N HIS A 4 -0.98 -17.21 -12.20
CA HIS A 4 -1.95 -16.10 -12.19
C HIS A 4 -1.55 -14.95 -11.25
N GLU A 5 -0.62 -15.18 -10.33
CA GLU A 5 -0.15 -14.21 -9.34
C GLU A 5 1.37 -14.24 -9.17
N PHE A 6 1.95 -13.13 -8.69
CA PHE A 6 3.36 -13.03 -8.31
C PHE A 6 3.56 -12.15 -7.07
N VAL A 7 4.73 -12.30 -6.42
CA VAL A 7 5.08 -11.51 -5.23
C VAL A 7 6.26 -10.59 -5.56
N ILE A 8 6.13 -9.32 -5.24
CA ILE A 8 7.21 -8.32 -5.22
C ILE A 8 7.72 -8.24 -3.77
N SER A 9 9.03 -8.41 -3.56
CA SER A 9 9.65 -8.11 -2.27
C SER A 9 10.27 -6.72 -2.30
N LEU A 10 9.90 -5.89 -1.32
CA LEU A 10 10.47 -4.57 -1.12
C LEU A 10 11.51 -4.55 0.01
N GLU A 11 12.06 -5.72 0.39
CA GLU A 11 13.01 -5.85 1.50
C GLU A 11 14.24 -4.94 1.33
N ASN A 12 14.82 -4.91 0.12
CA ASN A 12 15.97 -4.05 -0.17
C ASN A 12 15.60 -2.58 -0.09
N LEU A 13 14.42 -2.19 -0.60
CA LEU A 13 13.95 -0.82 -0.52
C LEU A 13 13.76 -0.38 0.94
N LYS A 14 13.20 -1.26 1.77
CA LYS A 14 13.07 -1.02 3.21
C LYS A 14 14.44 -0.88 3.89
N LYS A 15 15.37 -1.77 3.58
CA LYS A 15 16.72 -1.76 4.17
C LYS A 15 17.53 -0.52 3.79
N GLU A 16 17.45 -0.10 2.53
CA GLU A 16 18.28 0.97 1.97
C GLU A 16 17.67 2.36 2.16
N LYS A 17 16.34 2.46 2.07
CA LYS A 17 15.60 3.73 2.05
C LYS A 17 14.59 3.89 3.17
N GLY A 18 14.34 2.84 3.96
CA GLY A 18 13.35 2.89 5.05
C GLY A 18 11.89 2.79 4.60
N VAL A 19 11.62 2.73 3.29
CA VAL A 19 10.27 2.67 2.70
C VAL A 19 9.72 1.25 2.79
N THR A 20 8.54 1.10 3.39
CA THR A 20 7.86 -0.20 3.60
C THR A 20 6.90 -0.55 2.47
N ALA A 21 6.46 -1.81 2.41
CA ALA A 21 5.35 -2.25 1.58
C ALA A 21 4.06 -1.49 1.90
N LEU A 22 3.82 -1.16 3.17
CA LEU A 22 2.71 -0.31 3.58
C LEU A 22 2.80 1.08 2.94
N ASP A 23 3.98 1.66 2.85
CA ASP A 23 4.16 2.99 2.25
C ASP A 23 3.84 3.00 0.76
N ILE A 24 4.33 2.00 0.01
CA ILE A 24 3.98 1.81 -1.41
C ILE A 24 2.48 1.62 -1.57
N ALA A 25 1.86 0.78 -0.74
CA ALA A 25 0.42 0.53 -0.79
C ALA A 25 -0.43 1.76 -0.47
N LYS A 26 0.00 2.61 0.48
CA LYS A 26 -0.68 3.89 0.76
C LYS A 26 -0.53 4.88 -0.38
N ALA A 27 0.61 4.89 -1.08
CA ALA A 27 0.80 5.74 -2.26
C ALA A 27 -0.16 5.37 -3.39
N MET A 28 -0.44 4.08 -3.61
CA MET A 28 -1.39 3.61 -4.64
C MET A 28 -2.81 4.20 -4.48
N LEU A 29 -3.24 4.47 -3.24
CA LEU A 29 -4.56 5.04 -2.96
C LEU A 29 -4.72 6.45 -3.59
N ASP A 30 -3.64 7.23 -3.71
CA ASP A 30 -3.68 8.56 -4.34
C ASP A 30 -3.81 8.50 -5.88
N TYR A 31 -3.63 7.31 -6.46
CA TYR A 31 -3.90 7.02 -7.87
C TYR A 31 -5.25 6.33 -8.07
N GLY A 32 -6.04 6.15 -7.00
CA GLY A 32 -7.36 5.50 -7.09
C GLY A 32 -7.29 3.98 -7.23
N ILE A 33 -6.15 3.36 -6.95
CA ILE A 33 -5.95 1.92 -7.08
C ILE A 33 -5.86 1.29 -5.69
N HIS A 34 -6.64 0.22 -5.49
CA HIS A 34 -6.51 -0.58 -4.27
C HIS A 34 -5.18 -1.35 -4.31
N PRO A 35 -4.37 -1.31 -3.23
CA PRO A 35 -3.12 -2.05 -3.20
C PRO A 35 -3.34 -3.57 -3.28
N PRO A 36 -2.35 -4.32 -3.77
CA PRO A 36 -2.40 -5.78 -3.75
C PRO A 36 -2.37 -6.31 -2.31
N THR A 37 -2.46 -7.63 -2.15
CA THR A 37 -2.28 -8.27 -0.84
C THR A 37 -0.89 -7.90 -0.29
N MET A 38 -0.85 -7.37 0.93
CA MET A 38 0.39 -6.96 1.59
C MET A 38 0.83 -7.98 2.64
N TYR A 39 2.13 -8.08 2.87
CA TYR A 39 2.75 -8.88 3.94
C TYR A 39 2.35 -10.36 3.94
N PHE A 40 1.97 -10.88 2.76
CA PHE A 40 1.72 -12.30 2.53
C PHE A 40 2.32 -12.69 1.17
N PRO A 41 2.93 -13.89 1.05
CA PRO A 41 3.17 -14.88 2.10
C PRO A 41 4.22 -14.41 3.13
N LEU A 42 4.10 -14.88 4.38
CA LEU A 42 4.93 -14.43 5.51
C LEU A 42 6.44 -14.72 5.36
N ILE A 43 6.81 -15.61 4.43
CA ILE A 43 8.21 -15.96 4.15
C ILE A 43 8.93 -14.94 3.24
N ILE A 44 8.19 -13.95 2.71
CA ILE A 44 8.73 -12.88 1.87
C ILE A 44 8.59 -11.57 2.65
N HIS A 45 9.73 -10.94 2.97
CA HIS A 45 9.74 -9.66 3.67
C HIS A 45 9.25 -8.53 2.76
N GLU A 46 8.47 -7.61 3.33
CA GLU A 46 7.89 -6.46 2.62
C GLU A 46 7.17 -6.89 1.33
N ALA A 47 6.37 -7.97 1.42
CA ALA A 47 5.69 -8.57 0.29
C ALA A 47 4.50 -7.74 -0.20
N LEU A 48 4.40 -7.60 -1.52
CA LEU A 48 3.21 -7.22 -2.26
C LEU A 48 2.85 -8.34 -3.25
N MET A 49 1.74 -9.04 -3.03
CA MET A 49 1.29 -10.18 -3.84
C MET A 49 0.17 -9.76 -4.79
N VAL A 50 0.52 -9.69 -6.07
CA VAL A 50 -0.27 -9.13 -7.15
C VAL A 50 -0.96 -10.24 -7.95
N GLU A 51 -2.28 -10.15 -8.07
CA GLU A 51 -3.12 -11.00 -8.92
C GLU A 51 -4.08 -10.11 -9.71
N PRO A 52 -3.90 -9.95 -11.03
CA PRO A 52 -4.79 -9.11 -11.84
C PRO A 52 -6.11 -9.79 -12.20
N THR A 53 -6.18 -11.13 -12.17
CA THR A 53 -7.26 -11.95 -12.75
C THR A 53 -7.42 -11.77 -14.27
N GLU A 54 -8.26 -12.60 -14.88
CA GLU A 54 -8.48 -12.63 -16.34
C GLU A 54 -9.40 -11.53 -16.86
N THR A 55 -10.13 -10.83 -15.99
CA THR A 55 -11.15 -9.85 -16.39
C THR A 55 -10.57 -8.46 -16.63
N GLU A 56 -9.37 -8.17 -16.13
CA GLU A 56 -8.72 -6.88 -16.34
C GLU A 56 -8.13 -6.77 -17.74
N THR A 57 -8.29 -5.60 -18.37
CA THR A 57 -7.79 -5.38 -19.71
C THR A 57 -6.29 -5.09 -19.71
N LYS A 58 -5.65 -5.26 -20.87
CA LYS A 58 -4.24 -4.92 -21.03
C LYS A 58 -3.98 -3.44 -20.67
N GLU A 59 -4.90 -2.56 -21.04
CA GLU A 59 -4.80 -1.12 -20.77
C GLU A 59 -4.78 -0.84 -19.26
N THR A 60 -5.65 -1.49 -18.48
CA THR A 60 -5.62 -1.39 -17.00
C THR A 60 -4.27 -1.87 -16.44
N LEU A 61 -3.75 -3.00 -16.96
CA LEU A 61 -2.45 -3.52 -16.51
C LEU A 61 -1.30 -2.56 -16.83
N ASP A 62 -1.30 -1.96 -18.03
CA ASP A 62 -0.28 -0.99 -18.42
C ASP A 62 -0.33 0.26 -17.53
N GLU A 63 -1.54 0.76 -17.20
CA GLU A 63 -1.74 1.89 -16.30
C GLU A 63 -1.23 1.59 -14.88
N VAL A 64 -1.60 0.43 -14.34
CA VAL A 64 -1.11 -0.04 -13.03
C VAL A 64 0.42 -0.13 -13.03
N ILE A 65 1.04 -0.70 -14.08
CA ILE A 65 2.51 -0.79 -14.22
C ILE A 65 3.16 0.61 -14.24
N ALA A 66 2.55 1.58 -14.92
CA ALA A 66 3.04 2.95 -14.93
C ALA A 66 3.02 3.57 -13.54
N ILE A 67 1.93 3.36 -12.79
CA ILE A 67 1.76 3.84 -11.41
C ILE A 67 2.78 3.18 -10.47
N TYR A 68 3.01 1.86 -10.58
CA TYR A 68 4.07 1.20 -9.81
C TYR A 68 5.45 1.82 -10.05
N LYS A 69 5.77 2.15 -11.30
CA LYS A 69 7.05 2.79 -11.65
C LYS A 69 7.17 4.20 -11.07
N GLU A 70 6.10 4.98 -11.15
CA GLU A 70 6.07 6.34 -10.60
C GLU A 70 6.22 6.34 -9.07
N ILE A 71 5.46 5.49 -8.37
CA ILE A 71 5.57 5.33 -6.92
C ILE A 71 6.95 4.82 -6.52
N TYR A 72 7.51 3.87 -7.26
CA TYR A 72 8.85 3.37 -6.98
C TYR A 72 9.91 4.46 -7.18
N GLN A 73 9.77 5.31 -8.21
CA GLN A 73 10.69 6.44 -8.42
C GLN A 73 10.61 7.46 -7.28
N GLU A 74 9.41 7.83 -6.83
CA GLU A 74 9.20 8.68 -5.65
C GLU A 74 9.85 8.06 -4.41
N ALA A 75 9.71 6.76 -4.20
CA ALA A 75 10.33 6.06 -3.07
C ALA A 75 11.88 6.06 -3.12
N ILE A 76 12.47 6.14 -4.32
CA ILE A 76 13.92 6.22 -4.50
C ILE A 76 14.44 7.64 -4.28
N ASP A 77 13.76 8.62 -4.88
CA ASP A 77 14.17 10.02 -4.92
C ASP A 77 13.82 10.78 -3.63
N HIS A 78 12.66 10.46 -3.06
CA HIS A 78 12.03 11.16 -1.94
C HIS A 78 11.47 10.20 -0.86
N PRO A 79 12.29 9.26 -0.33
CA PRO A 79 11.83 8.23 0.61
C PRO A 79 11.17 8.79 1.87
N GLU A 80 11.58 9.97 2.33
CA GLU A 80 11.04 10.65 3.50
C GLU A 80 9.57 11.06 3.35
N THR A 81 9.12 11.29 2.12
CA THR A 81 7.77 11.78 1.84
C THR A 81 6.76 10.63 1.77
N MET A 82 7.24 9.38 1.65
CA MET A 82 6.42 8.19 1.46
C MET A 82 5.42 7.93 2.60
N GLN A 83 5.73 8.38 3.83
CA GLN A 83 4.85 8.26 4.98
C GLN A 83 3.67 9.23 4.96
N GLU A 84 3.72 10.26 4.12
CA GLU A 84 2.65 11.25 3.96
C GLU A 84 1.48 10.73 3.14
N PHE A 85 1.68 9.68 2.33
CA PHE A 85 0.61 9.04 1.59
C PHE A 85 -0.37 8.30 2.52
N PRO A 86 -1.69 8.29 2.22
CA PRO A 86 -2.33 8.98 1.11
C PRO A 86 -2.54 10.48 1.40
N ARG A 87 -2.28 11.32 0.40
CA ARG A 87 -2.44 12.79 0.47
C ARG A 87 -3.77 13.26 -0.11
N LYS A 88 -4.40 12.48 -0.99
CA LYS A 88 -5.65 12.86 -1.69
C LYS A 88 -6.90 12.23 -1.07
N ALA A 89 -6.73 11.17 -0.28
CA ALA A 89 -7.85 10.52 0.41
C ALA A 89 -8.51 11.45 1.44
N PHE A 90 -9.81 11.24 1.68
CA PHE A 90 -10.58 12.01 2.66
C PHE A 90 -10.04 11.90 4.09
N ILE A 91 -9.41 10.76 4.41
CA ILE A 91 -8.67 10.52 5.65
C ILE A 91 -7.24 10.08 5.32
N GLY A 92 -6.28 10.52 6.13
CA GLY A 92 -4.89 10.04 6.08
C GLY A 92 -4.70 8.70 6.80
N ARG A 93 -3.47 8.42 7.23
CA ARG A 93 -3.14 7.21 8.00
C ARG A 93 -3.80 7.26 9.39
N PRO A 94 -4.67 6.28 9.74
CA PRO A 94 -5.23 6.19 11.08
C PRO A 94 -4.15 5.92 12.14
N ASP A 95 -4.35 6.42 13.35
CA ASP A 95 -3.53 6.04 14.51
C ASP A 95 -3.95 4.65 15.01
N GLU A 96 -3.37 3.62 14.40
CA GLU A 96 -3.63 2.22 14.75
C GLU A 96 -3.20 1.88 16.18
N VAL A 97 -2.15 2.53 16.69
CA VAL A 97 -1.64 2.29 18.05
C VAL A 97 -2.67 2.75 19.08
N THR A 98 -3.16 3.98 18.93
CA THR A 98 -4.20 4.50 19.82
C THR A 98 -5.50 3.73 19.67
N ALA A 99 -5.90 3.39 18.45
CA ALA A 99 -7.11 2.58 18.21
C ALA A 99 -7.02 1.20 18.89
N ALA A 100 -5.87 0.54 18.84
CA ALA A 100 -5.64 -0.75 19.49
C ALA A 100 -5.57 -0.65 21.03
N ARG A 101 -4.97 0.43 21.56
CA ARG A 101 -4.80 0.62 23.02
C ARG A 101 -6.02 1.22 23.72
N ASN A 102 -6.78 2.07 23.03
CA ASN A 102 -7.93 2.80 23.56
C ASN A 102 -9.14 2.67 22.60
N PRO A 103 -9.69 1.46 22.40
CA PRO A 103 -10.68 1.22 21.37
C PRO A 103 -12.03 1.89 21.68
N VAL A 104 -12.52 2.70 20.74
CA VAL A 104 -13.88 3.24 20.77
C VAL A 104 -14.78 2.37 19.89
N LEU A 105 -15.39 1.35 20.50
CA LEU A 105 -16.14 0.30 19.78
C LEU A 105 -17.61 0.64 19.50
N ARG A 106 -18.14 1.69 20.12
CA ARG A 106 -19.51 2.15 19.89
C ARG A 106 -19.61 3.65 20.00
N TYR A 107 -20.50 4.23 19.21
CA TYR A 107 -20.94 5.60 19.39
C TYR A 107 -21.73 5.72 20.71
N LYS A 108 -21.48 6.78 21.48
CA LYS A 108 -22.27 7.13 22.67
C LYS A 108 -23.06 8.39 22.37
N TYR A 109 -24.37 8.26 22.29
CA TYR A 109 -25.26 9.42 22.21
C TYR A 109 -25.10 10.26 23.48
N LYS A 110 -24.99 11.59 23.33
CA LYS A 110 -25.15 12.49 24.47
C LYS A 110 -26.61 12.39 24.91
N LEU A 111 -26.83 11.98 26.16
CA LEU A 111 -28.12 12.17 26.81
C LEU A 111 -28.15 13.64 27.23
N GLU A 112 -29.15 14.37 26.76
CA GLU A 112 -29.44 15.74 27.21
C GLU A 112 -29.75 15.78 28.71
#